data_AF-A0A1Q3E178-F1
#
_entry.id   AF-A0A1Q3E178-F1
#
_cell.length_a   1.000
_cell.length_b   1.000
_cell.length_c   1.000
_cell.angle_alpha   90.00
_cell.angle_beta   90.00
_cell.angle_gamma   90.00
#
_symmetry.space_group_name_H-M   'P 1'
#
loop_
_entity.id
_entity.type
_entity.pdbx_description
1 polymer ?
#
loop_
_entity_poly.entity_id
_entity_poly.type
_entity_poly.pdbx_seq_one_letter_code
_entity_poly.pdbx_strand_id
1 'polypeptide(L)'
;MSTVPESSEEAAKRQAEQKKLEEILDKINYSDRYTDDIFEYRHVILPKQLLKYIPENYWDQRTGALRLLEDKEWRSLGIQQSLGWEHYEVHVPEPHVLLFRRPKDYVPPTQPAPRAKEARRK
;
A
#
# COMPACT_ATOMS: atom_id res chain seq x y z
N MET A 1 3.47 34.18 -14.84
CA MET A 1 3.46 32.71 -15.00
C MET A 1 2.08 32.31 -15.47
N SER A 2 1.94 31.99 -16.76
CA SER A 2 0.64 31.62 -17.36
C SER A 2 0.22 30.23 -16.88
N THR A 3 -0.86 30.15 -16.13
CA THR A 3 -1.61 28.91 -15.94
C THR A 3 -2.43 28.68 -17.21
N VAL A 4 -1.99 27.72 -18.02
CA VAL A 4 -2.79 27.19 -19.13
C VAL A 4 -4.15 26.69 -18.57
N PRO A 5 -5.29 26.99 -19.23
CA PRO A 5 -6.56 26.38 -18.87
C PRO A 5 -6.46 24.89 -19.21
N GLU A 6 -6.41 24.05 -18.18
CA GLU A 6 -6.47 22.60 -18.30
C GLU A 6 -7.74 22.23 -19.06
N SER A 7 -7.59 21.67 -20.27
CA SER A 7 -8.72 21.38 -21.15
C SER A 7 -9.66 20.38 -20.48
N SER A 8 -10.97 20.62 -20.55
CA SER A 8 -12.01 19.76 -19.95
C SER A 8 -11.90 18.28 -20.37
N GLU A 9 -11.32 18.01 -21.54
CA GLU A 9 -11.02 16.68 -22.04
C GLU A 9 -9.90 15.96 -21.27
N GLU A 10 -8.87 16.68 -20.82
CA GLU A 10 -7.79 16.12 -20.00
C GLU A 10 -8.30 15.79 -18.59
N ALA A 11 -9.15 16.66 -18.04
CA ALA A 11 -9.80 16.41 -16.75
C ALA A 11 -10.67 15.14 -16.80
N ALA A 12 -11.47 14.97 -17.86
CA ALA A 12 -12.28 13.77 -18.06
C ALA A 12 -11.43 12.49 -18.23
N LYS A 13 -10.31 12.57 -18.95
CA LYS A 13 -9.36 11.44 -19.09
C LYS A 13 -8.73 11.05 -17.75
N ARG A 14 -8.22 12.02 -16.99
CA ARG A 14 -7.64 11.76 -15.65
C ARG A 14 -8.67 11.16 -14.70
N GLN A 15 -9.92 11.64 -14.76
CA GLN A 15 -11.01 11.10 -13.95
C GLN A 15 -11.33 9.64 -14.32
N ALA A 16 -11.34 9.31 -15.61
CA ALA A 16 -11.52 7.93 -16.07
C ALA A 16 -10.35 7.03 -15.65
N GLU A 17 -9.12 7.52 -15.70
CA GLU A 17 -7.92 6.79 -15.24
C GLU A 17 -7.92 6.55 -13.73
N GLN A 18 -8.31 7.56 -12.95
CA GLN A 18 -8.48 7.44 -11.49
C GLN A 18 -9.52 6.38 -11.15
N LYS A 19 -10.70 6.44 -11.78
CA LYS A 19 -11.76 5.46 -11.54
C LYS A 19 -11.30 4.04 -11.88
N LYS A 20 -10.59 3.88 -13.00
CA LYS A 20 -10.01 2.59 -13.39
C LYS A 20 -8.96 2.10 -12.39
N LEU A 21 -8.14 3.01 -11.86
CA LEU A 21 -7.17 2.67 -10.82
C LEU A 21 -7.87 2.22 -9.54
N GLU A 22 -8.92 2.91 -9.10
CA GLU A 22 -9.73 2.50 -7.94
C GLU A 22 -10.34 1.11 -8.14
N GLU A 23 -10.89 0.81 -9.32
CA GLU A 23 -11.40 -0.53 -9.66
C GLU A 23 -10.31 -1.61 -9.69
N ILE A 24 -9.06 -1.24 -9.98
CA ILE A 24 -7.92 -2.14 -9.87
C ILE A 24 -7.56 -2.34 -8.39
N LEU A 25 -7.52 -1.28 -7.58
CA LEU A 25 -7.20 -1.36 -6.15
C LEU A 25 -8.21 -2.23 -5.38
N ASP A 26 -9.48 -2.18 -5.74
CA ASP A 26 -10.52 -3.03 -5.15
C ASP A 26 -10.27 -4.54 -5.39
N LYS A 27 -9.55 -4.88 -6.47
CA LYS A 27 -9.19 -6.26 -6.81
C LYS A 27 -7.94 -6.77 -6.08
N ILE A 28 -7.34 -5.99 -5.18
CA ILE A 28 -6.24 -6.46 -4.36
C ILE A 28 -6.74 -7.59 -3.45
N ASN A 29 -6.14 -8.77 -3.59
CA ASN A 29 -6.56 -9.94 -2.83
C ASN A 29 -5.68 -10.13 -1.60
N TYR A 30 -6.30 -10.28 -0.44
CA TYR A 30 -5.63 -10.50 0.84
C TYR A 30 -5.84 -11.95 1.26
N SER A 31 -4.75 -12.66 1.55
CA SER A 31 -4.87 -14.03 2.05
C SER A 31 -5.38 -14.08 3.49
N ASP A 32 -5.83 -15.27 3.87
CA ASP A 32 -5.98 -15.61 5.28
C ASP A 32 -4.65 -15.47 6.02
N ARG A 33 -4.74 -15.18 7.32
CA ARG A 33 -3.59 -15.04 8.21
C ARG A 33 -3.21 -16.42 8.73
N TYR A 34 -1.94 -16.74 8.66
CA TYR A 34 -1.37 -17.96 9.22
C TYR A 34 -0.26 -17.57 10.19
N THR A 35 -0.04 -18.39 11.21
CA THR A 35 0.88 -18.03 12.30
C THR A 35 1.82 -19.17 12.61
N ASP A 36 3.06 -18.84 12.96
CA ASP A 36 3.98 -19.75 13.64
C ASP A 36 4.11 -19.35 15.13
N ASP A 37 5.17 -19.78 15.81
CA ASP A 37 5.41 -19.48 17.21
C ASP A 37 5.74 -18.01 17.50
N ILE A 38 6.22 -17.24 16.51
CA ILE A 38 6.83 -15.92 16.70
C ILE A 38 6.09 -14.83 15.89
N PHE A 39 5.62 -15.16 14.69
CA PHE A 39 5.07 -14.25 13.70
C PHE A 39 3.69 -14.69 13.18
N GLU A 40 2.94 -13.70 12.74
CA GLU A 40 1.75 -13.82 11.92
C GLU A 40 2.11 -13.42 10.49
N TYR A 41 1.63 -14.18 9.53
CA TYR A 41 1.97 -14.05 8.11
C TYR A 41 0.70 -13.89 7.29
N ARG A 42 0.85 -13.20 6.16
CA ARG A 42 -0.16 -13.03 5.13
C ARG A 42 0.53 -12.73 3.82
N HIS A 43 -0.06 -13.15 2.72
CA HIS A 43 0.33 -12.67 1.40
C HIS A 43 -0.74 -11.77 0.81
N VAL A 44 -0.31 -10.76 0.06
CA VAL A 44 -1.18 -9.86 -0.70
C VAL A 44 -0.87 -10.05 -2.17
N ILE A 45 -1.91 -10.30 -2.95
CA ILE A 45 -1.79 -10.51 -4.39
C ILE A 45 -2.31 -9.25 -5.08
N LEU A 46 -1.39 -8.54 -5.72
CA LEU A 46 -1.70 -7.38 -6.53
C LEU A 46 -2.28 -7.82 -7.89
N PRO A 47 -3.27 -7.10 -8.42
CA PRO A 47 -3.70 -7.30 -9.79
C PRO A 47 -2.56 -7.00 -10.75
N LYS A 48 -2.37 -7.85 -11.76
CA LYS A 48 -1.33 -7.67 -12.80
C LYS A 48 -1.41 -6.32 -13.51
N GLN A 49 -2.60 -5.71 -13.56
CA GLN A 49 -2.80 -4.37 -14.12
C GLN A 49 -2.16 -3.28 -13.27
N LEU A 50 -2.13 -3.44 -11.95
CA LEU A 50 -1.55 -2.47 -11.02
C LEU A 50 -0.04 -2.39 -11.17
N LEU A 51 0.62 -3.51 -11.50
CA LEU A 51 2.08 -3.56 -11.69
C LEU A 51 2.59 -2.51 -12.69
N LYS A 52 1.79 -2.18 -13.72
CA LYS A 52 2.15 -1.17 -14.73
C LYS A 52 2.16 0.26 -14.20
N TYR A 53 1.48 0.51 -13.09
CA TYR A 53 1.41 1.81 -12.42
C TYR A 53 2.45 1.94 -11.31
N ILE A 54 3.16 0.86 -10.97
CA ILE A 54 4.19 0.87 -9.94
C ILE A 54 5.43 1.59 -10.49
N PRO A 55 5.94 2.62 -9.80
CA PRO A 55 7.17 3.30 -10.20
C PRO A 55 8.38 2.37 -10.34
N GLU A 56 9.23 2.61 -11.33
CA GLU A 56 10.42 1.77 -11.63
C GLU A 56 11.40 1.63 -10.46
N ASN A 57 11.44 2.60 -9.54
CA ASN A 57 12.30 2.57 -8.35
C ASN A 57 11.86 1.56 -7.29
N TYR A 58 10.64 0.99 -7.41
CA TYR A 58 10.17 -0.10 -6.56
C TYR A 58 10.47 -1.48 -7.16
N TRP A 59 10.99 -1.52 -8.38
CA TRP A 59 11.41 -2.74 -9.04
C TRP A 59 12.90 -2.96 -8.82
N ASP A 60 13.26 -4.18 -8.43
CA ASP A 60 14.64 -4.63 -8.44
C ASP A 60 15.04 -5.04 -9.86
N GLN A 61 15.94 -4.26 -10.46
CA GLN A 61 16.44 -4.43 -11.82
C GLN A 61 17.16 -5.78 -12.04
N ARG A 62 17.61 -6.43 -10.96
CA ARG A 62 18.33 -7.71 -11.05
C ARG A 62 17.39 -8.91 -11.11
N THR A 63 16.29 -8.84 -10.38
CA THR A 63 15.37 -9.97 -10.19
C THR A 63 14.08 -9.82 -11.00
N GLY A 64 13.74 -8.60 -11.45
CA GLY A 64 12.48 -8.32 -12.13
C GLY A 64 11.26 -8.35 -11.19
N ALA A 65 11.50 -8.42 -9.88
CA ALA A 65 10.48 -8.42 -8.84
C ALA A 65 10.48 -7.10 -8.06
N LEU A 66 9.45 -6.88 -7.24
CA LEU A 66 9.41 -5.72 -6.36
C LEU A 66 10.50 -5.83 -5.30
N ARG A 67 11.20 -4.73 -5.00
CA ARG A 67 12.12 -4.70 -3.85
C ARG A 67 11.34 -4.80 -2.53
N LEU A 68 12.06 -4.96 -1.41
CA LEU A 68 11.45 -4.80 -0.10
C LEU A 68 10.91 -3.37 0.05
N LEU A 69 9.65 -3.28 0.45
CA LEU A 69 8.87 -2.05 0.50
C LEU A 69 8.66 -1.67 1.95
N GLU A 70 8.91 -0.41 2.29
CA GLU A 70 8.60 0.11 3.62
C GLU A 70 7.10 0.31 3.82
N ASP A 71 6.68 0.44 5.09
CA ASP A 71 5.29 0.68 5.52
C ASP A 71 4.57 1.76 4.70
N LYS A 72 5.25 2.88 4.42
CA LYS A 72 4.68 3.97 3.63
C LYS A 72 4.57 3.62 2.15
N GLU A 73 5.54 2.90 1.61
CA GLU A 73 5.63 2.59 0.19
C GLU A 73 4.54 1.62 -0.24
N TRP A 74 4.35 0.52 0.49
CA TRP A 74 3.28 -0.42 0.16
C TRP A 74 1.89 0.16 0.43
N ARG A 75 1.72 1.06 1.41
CA ARG A 75 0.46 1.80 1.60
C ARG A 75 0.17 2.76 0.44
N SER A 76 1.19 3.41 -0.12
CA SER A 76 1.04 4.25 -1.31
C SER A 76 0.61 3.47 -2.56
N LEU A 77 0.87 2.16 -2.61
CA LEU A 77 0.36 1.27 -3.67
C LEU A 77 -1.12 0.89 -3.48
N GLY A 78 -1.76 1.35 -2.40
CA GLY A 78 -3.16 1.05 -2.08
C GLY A 78 -3.38 -0.24 -1.29
N ILE A 79 -2.31 -0.89 -0.81
CA ILE A 79 -2.42 -2.02 0.12
C ILE A 79 -2.87 -1.47 1.47
N GLN A 80 -3.99 -1.97 1.99
CA GLN A 80 -4.58 -1.53 3.25
C GLN A 80 -4.61 -2.70 4.25
N GLN A 81 -3.81 -2.59 5.30
CA GLN A 81 -3.77 -3.55 6.40
C GLN A 81 -3.45 -2.84 7.72
N SER A 82 -3.66 -3.55 8.83
CA SER A 82 -3.41 -3.05 10.18
C SER A 82 -1.94 -2.61 10.39
N LEU A 83 -1.66 -1.96 11.52
CA LEU A 83 -0.29 -1.64 11.89
C LEU A 83 0.54 -2.90 12.20
N GLY A 84 1.86 -2.79 12.02
CA GLY A 84 2.85 -3.81 12.39
C GLY A 84 3.20 -4.83 11.31
N TRP A 85 2.60 -4.76 10.12
CA TRP A 85 2.96 -5.63 9.01
C TRP A 85 4.22 -5.12 8.29
N GLU A 86 5.17 -6.03 8.08
CA GLU A 86 6.43 -5.80 7.40
C GLU A 86 6.51 -6.65 6.13
N HIS A 87 6.82 -6.04 4.99
CA HIS A 87 7.13 -6.77 3.76
C HIS A 87 8.52 -7.39 3.93
N TYR A 88 8.61 -8.71 4.12
CA TYR A 88 9.85 -9.35 4.58
C TYR A 88 10.58 -10.14 3.50
N GLU A 89 9.87 -10.58 2.46
CA GLU A 89 10.45 -11.41 1.42
C GLU A 89 9.80 -11.15 0.06
N VAL A 90 10.62 -11.22 -0.99
CA VAL A 90 10.23 -10.99 -2.37
C VAL A 90 10.06 -12.33 -3.07
N HIS A 91 8.88 -12.56 -3.65
CA HIS A 91 8.62 -13.77 -4.40
C HIS A 91 8.94 -13.57 -5.90
N VAL A 92 10.14 -13.97 -6.32
CA VAL A 92 10.64 -13.75 -7.70
C VAL A 92 9.75 -14.39 -8.79
N PRO A 93 9.24 -15.64 -8.64
CA PRO A 93 8.39 -16.25 -9.68
C PRO A 93 7.08 -15.50 -9.94
N GLU A 94 6.52 -14.87 -8.89
CA GLU A 94 5.26 -14.13 -8.96
C GLU A 94 5.43 -12.74 -8.33
N PRO A 95 5.91 -11.73 -9.08
CA PRO A 95 6.24 -10.41 -8.54
C PRO A 95 5.03 -9.60 -8.05
N HIS A 96 3.83 -10.11 -8.31
CA HIS A 96 2.57 -9.56 -7.84
C HIS A 96 2.16 -10.09 -6.46
N VAL A 97 2.90 -11.05 -5.90
CA VAL A 97 2.66 -11.61 -4.58
C VAL A 97 3.65 -10.97 -3.60
N LEU A 98 3.11 -10.23 -2.63
CA LEU A 98 3.90 -9.61 -1.55
C LEU A 98 3.70 -10.40 -0.25
N LEU A 99 4.80 -10.72 0.41
CA LEU A 99 4.83 -11.51 1.65
C LEU A 99 4.99 -10.61 2.86
N PHE A 100 3.98 -10.58 3.71
CA PHE A 100 3.97 -9.79 4.94
C PHE A 100 4.10 -10.67 6.17
N ARG A 101 4.84 -10.19 7.16
CA ARG A 101 4.91 -10.76 8.50
C ARG A 101 4.67 -9.68 9.56
N ARG A 102 4.18 -10.07 10.73
CA ARG A 102 3.98 -9.21 11.90
C ARG A 102 4.29 -10.00 13.16
N PRO A 103 5.01 -9.45 14.16
CA PRO A 103 5.19 -10.11 15.45
C PRO A 103 3.84 -10.39 16.12
N LYS A 104 3.65 -11.57 16.71
CA LYS A 104 2.39 -11.89 17.43
C LYS A 104 2.11 -10.94 18.58
N ASP A 105 3.15 -10.56 19.32
CA ASP A 105 3.08 -9.63 20.45
C ASP A 105 3.14 -8.15 20.02
N TYR A 106 2.78 -7.85 18.77
CA TYR A 106 2.80 -6.48 18.28
C TYR A 106 1.79 -5.61 19.05
N VAL A 107 2.30 -4.71 19.89
CA VAL A 107 1.53 -3.66 20.53
C VAL A 107 1.64 -2.40 19.65
N PRO A 108 0.52 -1.88 19.09
CA PRO A 108 0.58 -0.64 18.34
C PRO A 108 1.07 0.48 19.27
N PRO A 109 1.97 1.36 18.80
CA PRO A 109 2.44 2.46 19.62
C PRO A 109 1.24 3.28 20.07
N THR A 110 1.09 3.47 21.38
CA THR A 110 0.01 4.27 21.96
C THR A 110 0.05 5.66 21.34
N GLN A 111 -0.88 5.96 20.43
CA GLN A 111 -1.01 7.31 19.92
C GLN A 111 -1.31 8.22 21.12
N PRO A 112 -0.52 9.27 21.37
CA PRO A 112 -0.88 10.24 22.39
C PRO A 112 -2.26 10.79 22.01
N ALA A 113 -3.25 10.57 22.87
CA ALA A 113 -4.61 11.04 22.64
C ALA A 113 -4.54 12.53 22.25
N PRO A 114 -5.30 12.98 21.23
CA PRO A 114 -5.33 14.39 20.88
C PRO A 114 -5.72 15.15 22.14
N ARG A 115 -4.78 15.97 22.64
CA ARG A 115 -4.95 16.79 23.84
C ARG A 115 -6.22 17.61 23.62
N ALA A 116 -7.32 17.20 24.25
CA ALA A 116 -8.59 17.90 24.13
C ALA A 116 -8.32 19.36 24.45
N LYS A 117 -8.49 20.23 23.45
CA LYS A 117 -8.34 21.67 23.66
C LYS A 117 -9.31 22.04 24.76
N GLU A 118 -8.75 22.41 25.90
CA GLU A 118 -9.46 22.87 27.08
C GLU A 118 -10.38 24.01 26.64
N ALA A 119 -11.66 23.70 26.46
CA ALA A 119 -12.67 24.66 26.09
C ALA A 119 -12.85 25.60 27.29
N ARG A 120 -12.08 26.68 27.25
CA ARG A 120 -12.28 27.99 27.88
C ARG A 120 -13.63 28.08 28.58
N ARG A 121 -13.62 27.88 29.91
CA ARG A 121 -14.79 28.10 30.75
C ARG A 121 -14.52 29.27 31.70
N LYS A 122 -15.33 30.31 31.48
CA LYS A 122 -15.56 31.53 32.28
C LYS A 122 -14.53 32.63 32.14
#